data_AF-A0A9P7FVD7-F1
#
_entry.id   AF-A0A9P7FVD7-F1
#
_cell.length_a   1.000
_cell.length_b   1.000
_cell.length_c   1.000
_cell.angle_alpha   90.00
_cell.angle_beta   90.00
_cell.angle_gamma   90.00
#
_symmetry.space_group_name_H-M   'P 1'
#
loop_
_entity.id
_entity.type
_entity.pdbx_description
1 polymer ?
#
loop_
_entity_poly.entity_id
_entity_poly.type
_entity_poly.pdbx_seq_one_letter_code
_entity_poly.pdbx_strand_id
1 'polypeptide(L)'
;MRVLCVAEKPSISKSISQILSGGRFTTNETRSKYIKNYEFDYPQTNSFFTVTCVTGHLTGSDFPETHRKWNSCDAFDLFDAPVETHIASDKKAIEENLLTQARRADTLMIWTDCDREGEHIGLEIVRVCKRAKRNIVVKRARFSAIIAQQIHHAAQHPVELDRAQADAVEARIMLDLKVGAAFTRMQTMILQNHFAQLADGKNVVSYGPCQFPTLGFVVQKWNLVKSFVSEPFWFIYLALTSSAGEETPFNWKRGHLFDEDVAVSLYDFVLSDPLARVIKVTKKGTKKWKPLPLTTVELQKAGSRLLRLAPKKVLDIAEKLYQQGFLSYPRTETDQFDPQFDFQSLIQKQTVDPAWGDFATSLTQNGFSAPRKGKNNDKAHPPIHPTAHAGNLAGDDKKVYEFITRRFLACCSKDAEGFQTIVDVECGGEFFSATGLIVLERNYLIVYPYDKWVGHELPDFEEGQEFQPSVCELREGKTSKPSLLTEADLVTLMDKNGIGTDATIAQHIQTIIDRDYVIEKIEGNTKYLIPSKLGIGLIEGYNQMGLNKSLSKPQLRRETERSMVQVCEGQKTKGDMLEETIEQYKEMFIIARREFPKVVSRTTLS
;
A
#
# COMPACT_ATOMS: atom_id res chain seq x y z
N MET A 1 -32.36 -0.44 28.46
CA MET A 1 -32.20 -0.92 27.06
C MET A 1 -31.05 -1.92 27.01
N ARG A 2 -31.18 -3.03 26.28
CA ARG A 2 -30.10 -4.01 26.07
C ARG A 2 -29.44 -3.81 24.71
N VAL A 3 -28.12 -3.68 24.69
CA VAL A 3 -27.35 -3.42 23.47
C VAL A 3 -26.38 -4.58 23.24
N LEU A 4 -26.53 -5.28 22.11
CA LEU A 4 -25.57 -6.25 21.62
C LEU A 4 -24.51 -5.53 20.79
N CYS A 5 -23.28 -5.50 21.28
CA CYS A 5 -22.13 -4.92 20.57
C CYS A 5 -21.32 -6.05 19.93
N VAL A 6 -21.06 -5.98 18.62
CA VAL A 6 -20.30 -7.02 17.90
C VAL A 6 -19.08 -6.43 17.22
N ALA A 7 -17.89 -6.79 17.71
CA ALA A 7 -16.61 -6.40 17.13
C ALA A 7 -16.09 -7.41 16.10
N GLU A 8 -15.07 -7.02 15.32
CA GLU A 8 -14.53 -7.88 14.27
C GLU A 8 -13.69 -9.05 14.79
N LYS A 9 -13.01 -8.86 15.92
CA LYS A 9 -12.02 -9.80 16.47
C LYS A 9 -12.08 -9.89 17.99
N PRO A 10 -11.61 -11.01 18.60
CA PRO A 10 -11.58 -11.18 20.05
C PRO A 10 -10.81 -10.09 20.80
N SER A 11 -9.63 -9.71 20.29
CA SER A 11 -8.80 -8.64 20.84
C SER A 11 -9.58 -7.32 20.95
N ILE A 12 -10.25 -6.92 19.87
CA ILE A 12 -11.01 -5.67 19.78
C ILE A 12 -12.20 -5.70 20.76
N SER A 13 -12.98 -6.79 20.79
CA SER A 13 -14.11 -6.89 21.74
C SER A 13 -13.66 -6.75 23.18
N LYS A 14 -12.55 -7.40 23.56
CA LYS A 14 -12.00 -7.31 24.91
C LYS A 14 -11.54 -5.89 25.26
N SER A 15 -10.82 -5.24 24.36
CA SER A 15 -10.36 -3.85 24.56
C SER A 15 -11.52 -2.87 24.69
N ILE A 16 -12.55 -3.00 23.84
CA ILE A 16 -13.78 -2.18 23.94
C ILE A 16 -14.46 -2.40 25.29
N SER A 17 -14.62 -3.65 25.73
CA SER A 17 -15.24 -3.96 27.03
C SER A 17 -14.44 -3.40 28.19
N GLN A 18 -13.11 -3.54 28.17
CA GLN A 18 -12.23 -2.99 29.20
C GLN A 18 -12.36 -1.47 29.31
N ILE A 19 -12.41 -0.77 28.18
CA ILE A 19 -12.57 0.68 28.14
C ILE A 19 -13.95 1.10 28.65
N LEU A 20 -15.01 0.62 28.01
CA LEU A 20 -16.37 1.11 28.26
C LEU A 20 -16.85 0.80 29.67
N SER A 21 -16.37 -0.29 30.27
CA SER A 21 -16.77 -0.72 31.60
C SER A 21 -15.79 -0.30 32.71
N GLY A 22 -14.68 0.38 32.36
CA GLY A 22 -13.61 0.70 33.30
C GLY A 22 -12.98 -0.55 33.95
N GLY A 23 -12.93 -1.66 33.19
CA GLY A 23 -12.42 -2.95 33.64
C GLY A 23 -13.39 -3.80 34.48
N ARG A 24 -14.63 -3.34 34.70
CA ARG A 24 -15.65 -4.06 35.46
C ARG A 24 -16.68 -4.68 34.52
N PHE A 25 -16.52 -5.95 34.16
CA PHE A 25 -17.47 -6.68 33.32
C PHE A 25 -17.53 -8.15 33.73
N THR A 26 -18.68 -8.79 33.49
CA THR A 26 -18.84 -10.24 33.63
C THR A 26 -18.47 -10.91 32.32
N THR A 27 -17.69 -11.98 32.37
CA THR A 27 -17.32 -12.77 31.19
C THR A 27 -18.13 -14.06 31.17
N ASN A 28 -18.89 -14.25 30.10
CA ASN A 28 -19.65 -15.47 29.83
C ASN A 28 -19.00 -16.24 28.67
N GLU A 29 -18.80 -17.54 28.88
CA GLU A 29 -18.25 -18.46 27.89
C GLU A 29 -19.22 -18.74 26.75
N THR A 30 -18.68 -19.06 25.57
CA THR A 30 -19.48 -19.48 24.41
C THR A 30 -19.05 -20.87 23.95
N ARG A 31 -19.76 -21.44 22.97
CA ARG A 31 -19.35 -22.70 22.33
C ARG A 31 -18.04 -22.58 21.55
N SER A 32 -17.63 -21.36 21.20
CA SER A 32 -16.31 -21.09 20.62
C SER A 32 -15.30 -20.81 21.73
N LYS A 33 -14.18 -21.55 21.74
CA LYS A 33 -13.11 -21.39 22.73
C LYS A 33 -12.54 -19.97 22.77
N TYR A 34 -12.55 -19.28 21.62
CA TYR A 34 -11.90 -17.99 21.43
C TYR A 34 -12.83 -16.79 21.62
N ILE A 35 -14.14 -17.01 21.64
CA ILE A 35 -15.14 -15.92 21.68
C ILE A 35 -15.83 -15.95 23.03
N LYS A 36 -15.89 -14.78 23.65
CA LYS A 36 -16.55 -14.55 24.94
C LYS A 36 -17.67 -13.53 24.75
N ASN A 37 -18.58 -13.48 25.72
CA ASN A 37 -19.53 -12.39 25.88
C ASN A 37 -19.14 -11.60 27.13
N TYR A 38 -18.94 -10.29 26.98
CA TYR A 38 -18.61 -9.39 28.07
C TYR A 38 -19.82 -8.53 28.40
N GLU A 39 -20.32 -8.62 29.63
CA GLU A 39 -21.57 -7.99 30.05
C GLU A 39 -21.32 -6.94 31.14
N PHE A 40 -21.90 -5.75 30.99
CA PHE A 40 -21.79 -4.66 31.94
C PHE A 40 -22.87 -3.59 31.74
N ASP A 41 -23.18 -2.85 32.80
CA ASP A 41 -23.94 -1.62 32.71
C ASP A 41 -23.06 -0.49 32.15
N TYR A 42 -23.60 0.27 31.21
CA TYR A 42 -23.00 1.45 30.63
C TYR A 42 -23.81 2.69 31.03
N PRO A 43 -23.43 3.40 32.12
CA PRO A 43 -24.23 4.48 32.69
C PRO A 43 -24.48 5.65 31.74
N GLN A 44 -23.53 5.95 30.85
CA GLN A 44 -23.58 7.11 29.96
C GLN A 44 -24.78 7.07 29.00
N THR A 45 -25.30 5.88 28.69
CA THR A 45 -26.53 5.72 27.88
C THR A 45 -27.62 4.94 28.62
N ASN A 46 -27.51 4.79 29.96
CA ASN A 46 -28.42 4.00 30.79
C ASN A 46 -28.81 2.64 30.17
N SER A 47 -27.79 1.90 29.73
CA SER A 47 -27.95 0.70 28.92
C SER A 47 -27.13 -0.46 29.46
N PHE A 48 -27.59 -1.69 29.23
CA PHE A 48 -26.84 -2.90 29.52
C PHE A 48 -26.19 -3.42 28.24
N PHE A 49 -24.86 -3.49 28.23
CA PHE A 49 -24.09 -3.89 27.06
C PHE A 49 -23.69 -5.36 27.15
N THR A 50 -23.88 -6.08 26.05
CA THR A 50 -23.28 -7.39 25.82
C THR A 50 -22.33 -7.25 24.64
N VAL A 51 -21.02 -7.25 24.89
CA VAL A 51 -19.99 -7.15 23.86
C VAL A 51 -19.49 -8.54 23.49
N THR A 52 -19.52 -8.87 22.20
CA THR A 52 -18.96 -10.09 21.64
C THR A 52 -18.21 -9.78 20.35
N CYS A 53 -17.76 -10.79 19.62
CA CYS A 53 -17.05 -10.61 18.36
C CYS A 53 -17.34 -11.72 17.35
N VAL A 54 -16.96 -11.42 16.11
CA VAL A 54 -16.70 -12.40 15.06
C VAL A 54 -15.20 -12.66 14.94
N THR A 55 -14.78 -13.31 13.86
CA THR A 55 -13.35 -13.56 13.54
C THR A 55 -13.12 -13.27 12.07
N GLY A 56 -13.30 -12.00 11.69
CA GLY A 56 -13.44 -11.55 10.30
C GLY A 56 -14.80 -11.93 9.70
N HIS A 57 -14.84 -12.18 8.39
CA HIS A 57 -16.05 -12.62 7.69
C HIS A 57 -16.69 -13.85 8.34
N LEU A 58 -18.01 -13.79 8.50
CA LEU A 58 -18.89 -14.89 8.90
C LEU A 58 -19.29 -15.75 7.71
N THR A 59 -19.33 -15.15 6.52
CA THR A 59 -19.87 -15.80 5.33
C THR A 59 -18.80 -16.20 4.33
N GLY A 60 -19.04 -17.32 3.65
CA GLY A 60 -18.39 -17.70 2.41
C GLY A 60 -19.37 -17.54 1.26
N SER A 61 -18.85 -17.18 0.08
CA SER A 61 -19.63 -17.12 -1.16
C SER A 61 -19.09 -18.16 -2.14
N ASP A 62 -19.98 -18.95 -2.71
CA ASP A 62 -19.63 -19.98 -3.68
C ASP A 62 -20.81 -20.20 -4.65
N PHE A 63 -20.59 -20.97 -5.70
CA PHE A 63 -21.63 -21.41 -6.60
C PHE A 63 -22.50 -22.52 -5.97
N PRO A 64 -23.75 -22.70 -6.44
CA PRO A 64 -24.57 -23.86 -6.09
C PRO A 64 -23.91 -25.17 -6.55
N GLU A 65 -24.35 -26.31 -6.01
CA GLU A 65 -23.77 -27.62 -6.31
C GLU A 65 -23.76 -27.96 -7.82
N THR A 66 -24.74 -27.45 -8.57
CA THR A 66 -24.83 -27.59 -10.04
C THR A 66 -23.64 -26.96 -10.79
N HIS A 67 -22.99 -25.95 -10.21
CA HIS A 67 -21.90 -25.20 -10.84
C HIS A 67 -20.58 -25.27 -10.04
N ARG A 68 -20.59 -25.84 -8.83
CA ARG A 68 -19.44 -25.87 -7.91
C ARG A 68 -18.32 -26.80 -8.40
N LYS A 69 -18.64 -27.97 -8.93
CA LYS A 69 -17.62 -28.92 -9.41
C LYS A 69 -17.04 -28.42 -10.73
N TRP A 70 -15.75 -28.65 -10.94
CA TRP A 70 -15.04 -28.11 -12.10
C TRP A 70 -15.62 -28.57 -13.44
N ASN A 71 -16.10 -29.82 -13.48
CA ASN A 71 -16.67 -30.45 -14.67
C ASN A 71 -18.22 -30.45 -14.68
N SER A 72 -18.88 -29.72 -13.77
CA SER A 72 -20.36 -29.74 -13.71
C SER A 72 -21.06 -28.75 -14.65
N CYS A 73 -20.34 -27.77 -15.19
CA CYS A 73 -20.85 -26.79 -16.16
C CYS A 73 -19.71 -26.30 -17.07
N ASP A 74 -20.04 -25.61 -18.17
CA ASP A 74 -19.03 -24.88 -18.92
C ASP A 74 -18.50 -23.73 -18.06
N ALA A 75 -17.22 -23.39 -18.23
CA ALA A 75 -16.61 -22.30 -17.47
C ALA A 75 -17.26 -20.93 -17.77
N PHE A 76 -17.82 -20.75 -18.98
CA PHE A 76 -18.57 -19.54 -19.35
C PHE A 76 -19.87 -19.39 -18.55
N ASP A 77 -20.54 -20.50 -18.20
CA ASP A 77 -21.82 -20.47 -17.47
C ASP A 77 -21.66 -19.82 -16.08
N LEU A 78 -20.45 -19.80 -15.52
CA LEU A 78 -20.16 -19.20 -14.21
C LEU A 78 -20.38 -17.68 -14.16
N PHE A 79 -20.31 -16.99 -15.30
CA PHE A 79 -20.62 -15.57 -15.36
C PHE A 79 -22.09 -15.28 -14.99
N ASP A 80 -23.00 -16.19 -15.34
CA ASP A 80 -24.44 -16.07 -15.09
C ASP A 80 -24.92 -16.92 -13.91
N ALA A 81 -24.14 -17.90 -13.47
CA ALA A 81 -24.49 -18.77 -12.36
C ALA A 81 -24.83 -17.97 -11.08
N PRO A 82 -25.88 -18.33 -10.33
CA PRO A 82 -26.17 -17.67 -9.07
C PRO A 82 -25.05 -17.90 -8.06
N VAL A 83 -24.85 -16.95 -7.15
CA VAL A 83 -23.89 -17.08 -6.05
C VAL A 83 -24.66 -17.28 -4.75
N GLU A 84 -24.30 -18.31 -4.00
CA GLU A 84 -24.87 -18.65 -2.71
C GLU A 84 -23.94 -18.21 -1.60
N THR A 85 -24.46 -17.38 -0.69
CA THR A 85 -23.76 -16.98 0.53
C THR A 85 -24.20 -17.87 1.68
N HIS A 86 -23.23 -18.49 2.36
CA HIS A 86 -23.48 -19.37 3.49
C HIS A 86 -22.57 -19.02 4.67
N ILE A 87 -22.99 -19.37 5.88
CA ILE A 87 -22.12 -19.25 7.05
C ILE A 87 -21.02 -20.30 6.94
N ALA A 88 -19.76 -19.86 6.98
CA ALA A 88 -18.61 -20.76 6.90
C ALA A 88 -18.65 -21.79 8.05
N SER A 89 -18.20 -23.01 7.77
CA SER A 89 -18.36 -24.16 8.68
C SER A 89 -17.71 -23.92 10.04
N ASP A 90 -16.56 -23.24 10.08
CA ASP A 90 -15.82 -22.88 11.29
C ASP A 90 -16.48 -21.71 12.06
N LYS A 91 -17.46 -21.02 11.48
CA LYS A 91 -18.17 -19.87 12.07
C LYS A 91 -19.52 -20.24 12.68
N LYS A 92 -19.95 -21.50 12.62
CA LYS A 92 -21.26 -21.96 13.14
C LYS A 92 -21.47 -21.67 14.63
N ALA A 93 -20.46 -21.90 15.46
CA ALA A 93 -20.55 -21.56 16.89
C ALA A 93 -20.72 -20.04 17.13
N ILE A 94 -20.15 -19.21 16.24
CA ILE A 94 -20.29 -17.75 16.29
C ILE A 94 -21.71 -17.35 15.90
N GLU A 95 -22.23 -17.92 14.81
CA GLU A 95 -23.61 -17.73 14.36
C GLU A 95 -24.61 -18.04 15.49
N GLU A 96 -24.47 -19.19 16.16
CA GLU A 96 -25.33 -19.58 17.28
C GLU A 96 -25.27 -18.57 18.44
N ASN A 97 -24.08 -18.06 18.77
CA ASN A 97 -23.92 -17.03 19.80
C ASN A 97 -24.62 -15.73 19.39
N LEU A 98 -24.43 -15.26 18.16
CA LEU A 98 -25.07 -14.05 17.64
C LEU A 98 -26.59 -14.16 17.65
N LEU A 99 -27.14 -15.30 17.21
CA LEU A 99 -28.58 -15.56 17.25
C LEU A 99 -29.10 -15.54 18.70
N THR A 100 -28.36 -16.14 19.64
CA THR A 100 -28.75 -16.18 21.05
C THR A 100 -28.77 -14.80 21.69
N GLN A 101 -27.72 -14.00 21.47
CA GLN A 101 -27.63 -12.66 22.03
C GLN A 101 -28.62 -11.70 21.37
N ALA A 102 -28.84 -11.81 20.06
CA ALA A 102 -29.79 -10.95 19.34
C ALA A 102 -31.23 -11.10 19.85
N ARG A 103 -31.65 -12.29 20.30
CA ARG A 103 -32.98 -12.48 20.91
C ARG A 103 -33.19 -11.66 22.18
N ARG A 104 -32.11 -11.37 22.90
CA ARG A 104 -32.12 -10.69 24.20
C ARG A 104 -31.86 -9.19 24.10
N ALA A 105 -31.46 -8.69 22.93
CA ALA A 105 -31.06 -7.30 22.72
C ALA A 105 -32.15 -6.48 22.04
N ASP A 106 -32.24 -5.20 22.38
CA ASP A 106 -33.11 -4.21 21.73
C ASP A 106 -32.40 -3.57 20.53
N THR A 107 -31.09 -3.34 20.69
CA THR A 107 -30.22 -2.71 19.70
C THR A 107 -29.02 -3.61 19.41
N LEU A 108 -28.67 -3.76 18.13
CA LEU A 108 -27.40 -4.29 17.65
C LEU A 108 -26.50 -3.11 17.27
N MET A 109 -25.35 -2.99 17.92
CA MET A 109 -24.33 -2.00 17.60
C MET A 109 -23.10 -2.68 16.98
N ILE A 110 -22.77 -2.30 15.76
CA ILE A 110 -21.63 -2.83 15.00
C ILE A 110 -20.35 -2.09 15.41
N TRP A 111 -19.33 -2.86 15.80
CA TRP A 111 -18.00 -2.43 16.25
C TRP A 111 -16.88 -3.06 15.42
N THR A 112 -17.16 -3.42 14.17
CA THR A 112 -16.14 -3.85 13.21
C THR A 112 -15.17 -2.71 12.89
N ASP A 113 -14.01 -3.00 12.29
CA ASP A 113 -13.10 -1.92 11.90
C ASP A 113 -13.77 -0.96 10.90
N CYS A 114 -13.37 0.32 10.87
CA CYS A 114 -14.11 1.37 10.16
C CYS A 114 -13.70 1.56 8.70
N ASP A 115 -13.38 0.45 8.02
CA ASP A 115 -13.16 0.39 6.57
C ASP A 115 -14.33 -0.27 5.82
N ARG A 116 -14.21 -0.38 4.49
CA ARG A 116 -15.26 -0.99 3.65
C ARG A 116 -15.49 -2.46 4.00
N GLU A 117 -14.44 -3.22 4.28
CA GLU A 117 -14.54 -4.63 4.68
C GLU A 117 -15.30 -4.77 6.00
N GLY A 118 -15.00 -3.91 6.99
CA GLY A 118 -15.69 -3.87 8.26
C GLY A 118 -17.17 -3.47 8.14
N GLU A 119 -17.55 -2.59 7.21
CA GLU A 119 -18.97 -2.33 6.90
C GLU A 119 -19.66 -3.58 6.32
N HIS A 120 -18.98 -4.32 5.44
CA HIS A 120 -19.50 -5.57 4.88
C HIS A 120 -19.67 -6.67 5.94
N ILE A 121 -18.66 -6.87 6.80
CA ILE A 121 -18.76 -7.80 7.95
C ILE A 121 -19.89 -7.35 8.89
N GLY A 122 -20.03 -6.04 9.11
CA GLY A 122 -21.15 -5.46 9.85
C GLY A 122 -22.50 -5.87 9.26
N LEU A 123 -22.62 -5.85 7.93
CA LEU A 123 -23.82 -6.28 7.23
C LEU A 123 -24.09 -7.79 7.36
N GLU A 124 -23.05 -8.64 7.32
CA GLU A 124 -23.18 -10.07 7.59
C GLU A 124 -23.76 -10.33 9.00
N ILE A 125 -23.24 -9.62 10.01
CA ILE A 125 -23.72 -9.69 11.40
C ILE A 125 -25.20 -9.28 11.46
N VAL A 126 -25.57 -8.17 10.81
CA VAL A 126 -26.97 -7.72 10.73
C VAL A 126 -27.88 -8.79 10.13
N ARG A 127 -27.48 -9.43 9.03
CA ARG A 127 -28.24 -10.51 8.38
C ARG A 127 -28.46 -11.68 9.34
N VAL A 128 -27.43 -12.08 10.09
CA VAL A 128 -27.54 -13.15 11.10
C VAL A 128 -28.48 -12.74 12.24
N CYS A 129 -28.27 -11.59 12.86
CA CYS A 129 -29.06 -11.15 14.01
C CYS A 129 -30.53 -10.90 13.67
N LYS A 130 -30.84 -10.40 12.46
CA LYS A 130 -32.22 -10.19 12.01
C LYS A 130 -33.00 -11.50 11.77
N ARG A 131 -32.31 -12.64 11.57
CA ARG A 131 -32.96 -13.97 11.56
C ARG A 131 -33.52 -14.33 12.93
N ALA A 132 -32.90 -13.85 14.01
CA ALA A 132 -33.37 -14.06 15.38
C ALA A 132 -34.38 -13.00 15.83
N LYS A 133 -34.19 -11.73 15.46
CA LYS A 133 -35.08 -10.61 15.81
C LYS A 133 -35.17 -9.61 14.65
N ARG A 134 -36.21 -9.74 13.81
CA ARG A 134 -36.38 -8.97 12.56
C ARG A 134 -36.35 -7.45 12.76
N ASN A 135 -36.92 -6.98 13.87
CA ASN A 135 -37.08 -5.55 14.19
C ASN A 135 -35.99 -5.02 15.15
N ILE A 136 -34.86 -5.73 15.30
CA ILE A 136 -33.73 -5.21 16.09
C ILE A 136 -33.22 -3.90 15.48
N VAL A 137 -33.01 -2.89 16.32
CA VAL A 137 -32.46 -1.60 15.88
C VAL A 137 -30.98 -1.80 15.56
N VAL A 138 -30.54 -1.37 14.38
CA VAL A 138 -29.12 -1.48 13.98
C VAL A 138 -28.46 -0.12 14.12
N LYS A 139 -27.26 -0.12 14.70
CA LYS A 139 -26.41 1.06 14.90
C LYS A 139 -24.96 0.71 14.60
N ARG A 140 -24.15 1.73 14.30
CA ARG A 140 -22.74 1.60 13.92
C ARG A 140 -21.87 2.53 14.76
N ALA A 141 -20.93 1.96 15.52
CA ALA A 141 -19.90 2.73 16.20
C ALA A 141 -18.77 3.08 15.23
N ARG A 142 -18.34 4.35 15.19
CA ARG A 142 -17.24 4.84 14.34
C ARG A 142 -16.05 5.27 15.20
N PHE A 143 -14.87 4.72 14.91
CA PHE A 143 -13.63 4.99 15.63
C PHE A 143 -12.42 4.78 14.72
N SER A 144 -11.31 5.45 15.02
CA SER A 144 -10.05 5.35 14.28
C SER A 144 -8.88 4.82 15.11
N ALA A 145 -9.09 4.72 16.43
CA ALA A 145 -8.15 4.17 17.38
C ALA A 145 -8.89 3.56 18.57
N ILE A 146 -8.33 2.49 19.13
CA ILE A 146 -8.88 1.83 20.33
C ILE A 146 -8.36 2.57 21.58
N ILE A 147 -8.84 3.80 21.78
CA ILE A 147 -8.51 4.66 22.93
C ILE A 147 -9.76 5.12 23.64
N ALA A 148 -9.67 5.33 24.96
CA ALA A 148 -10.82 5.58 25.83
C ALA A 148 -11.76 6.68 25.30
N GLN A 149 -11.21 7.85 24.97
CA GLN A 149 -11.98 8.98 24.47
C GLN A 149 -12.78 8.64 23.20
N GLN A 150 -12.16 8.01 22.19
CA GLN A 150 -12.85 7.67 20.94
C GLN A 150 -13.89 6.57 21.11
N ILE A 151 -13.58 5.55 21.91
CA ILE A 151 -14.50 4.43 22.14
C ILE A 151 -15.73 4.88 22.96
N HIS A 152 -15.57 5.74 23.98
CA HIS A 152 -16.71 6.34 24.67
C HIS A 152 -17.54 7.23 23.72
N HIS A 153 -16.89 8.06 22.90
CA HIS A 153 -17.58 8.90 21.92
C HIS A 153 -18.41 8.05 20.94
N ALA A 154 -17.83 6.98 20.40
CA ALA A 154 -18.49 6.09 19.44
C ALA A 154 -19.70 5.34 20.03
N ALA A 155 -19.62 4.96 21.32
CA ALA A 155 -20.74 4.32 22.02
C ALA A 155 -21.91 5.28 22.27
N GLN A 156 -21.62 6.57 22.52
CA GLN A 156 -22.61 7.60 22.82
C GLN A 156 -23.23 8.23 21.57
N HIS A 157 -22.49 8.24 20.46
CA HIS A 157 -22.91 8.86 19.19
C HIS A 157 -22.85 7.86 18.03
N PRO A 158 -23.58 6.74 18.09
CA PRO A 158 -23.58 5.78 17.01
C PRO A 158 -24.32 6.32 15.78
N VAL A 159 -23.86 5.93 14.60
CA VAL A 159 -24.43 6.30 13.30
C VAL A 159 -25.16 5.10 12.66
N GLU A 160 -25.65 5.27 11.43
CA GLU A 160 -26.18 4.16 10.64
C GLU A 160 -25.05 3.38 9.95
N LEU A 161 -25.29 2.08 9.72
CA LEU A 161 -24.37 1.25 8.94
C LEU A 161 -24.36 1.72 7.48
N ASP A 162 -23.19 1.87 6.88
CA ASP A 162 -23.07 2.35 5.51
C ASP A 162 -23.33 1.21 4.53
N ARG A 163 -24.56 1.19 4.00
CA ARG A 163 -25.00 0.14 3.09
C ARG A 163 -24.26 0.19 1.75
N ALA A 164 -23.92 1.38 1.27
CA ALA A 164 -23.28 1.56 -0.03
C ALA A 164 -21.86 0.97 -0.02
N GLN A 165 -21.10 1.22 1.06
CA GLN A 165 -19.78 0.60 1.23
C GLN A 165 -19.86 -0.93 1.31
N ALA A 166 -20.81 -1.46 2.08
CA ALA A 166 -21.00 -2.90 2.20
C ALA A 166 -21.41 -3.57 0.87
N ASP A 167 -22.24 -2.89 0.06
CA ASP A 167 -22.67 -3.36 -1.26
C ASP A 167 -21.51 -3.30 -2.29
N ALA A 168 -20.62 -2.31 -2.22
CA ALA A 168 -19.43 -2.25 -3.06
C ALA A 168 -18.47 -3.43 -2.83
N VAL A 169 -18.24 -3.80 -1.55
CA VAL A 169 -17.45 -4.99 -1.20
C VAL A 169 -18.14 -6.27 -1.66
N GLU A 170 -19.45 -6.38 -1.49
CA GLU A 170 -20.20 -7.56 -1.95
C GLU A 170 -20.11 -7.72 -3.48
N ALA A 171 -20.23 -6.62 -4.24
CA ALA A 171 -20.00 -6.63 -5.68
C ALA A 171 -18.59 -7.10 -6.05
N ARG A 172 -17.55 -6.60 -5.36
CA ARG A 172 -16.17 -7.04 -5.58
C ARG A 172 -16.01 -8.54 -5.34
N ILE A 173 -16.53 -9.06 -4.23
CA ILE A 173 -16.46 -10.49 -3.90
C ILE A 173 -17.13 -11.33 -4.98
N MET A 174 -18.35 -10.95 -5.41
CA MET A 174 -19.08 -11.67 -6.46
C MET A 174 -18.34 -11.63 -7.81
N LEU A 175 -17.82 -10.46 -8.19
CA LEU A 175 -17.08 -10.29 -9.43
C LEU A 175 -15.79 -11.10 -9.42
N ASP A 176 -14.97 -10.97 -8.37
CA ASP A 176 -13.71 -11.68 -8.24
C ASP A 176 -13.93 -13.21 -8.24
N LEU A 177 -15.01 -13.71 -7.61
CA LEU A 177 -15.41 -15.11 -7.65
C LEU A 177 -15.80 -15.55 -9.08
N LYS A 178 -16.69 -14.83 -9.74
CA LYS A 178 -17.20 -15.17 -11.09
C LYS A 178 -16.10 -15.18 -12.12
N VAL A 179 -15.39 -14.06 -12.24
CA VAL A 179 -14.30 -13.89 -13.20
C VAL A 179 -13.15 -14.83 -12.86
N GLY A 180 -12.75 -14.89 -11.59
CA GLY A 180 -11.65 -15.74 -11.14
C GLY A 180 -11.92 -17.21 -11.42
N ALA A 181 -13.11 -17.72 -11.07
CA ALA A 181 -13.47 -19.11 -11.31
C ALA A 181 -13.59 -19.44 -12.80
N ALA A 182 -14.23 -18.60 -13.61
CA ALA A 182 -14.38 -18.81 -15.05
C ALA A 182 -13.01 -18.95 -15.73
N PHE A 183 -12.15 -17.93 -15.60
CA PHE A 183 -10.83 -17.96 -16.24
C PHE A 183 -9.92 -19.04 -15.65
N THR A 184 -9.93 -19.26 -14.32
CA THR A 184 -9.12 -20.31 -13.67
C THR A 184 -9.49 -21.70 -14.19
N ARG A 185 -10.80 -22.03 -14.25
CA ARG A 185 -11.25 -23.33 -14.76
C ARG A 185 -10.88 -23.50 -16.21
N MET A 186 -11.19 -22.51 -17.06
CA MET A 186 -10.84 -22.54 -18.48
C MET A 186 -9.34 -22.81 -18.68
N GLN A 187 -8.48 -21.98 -18.10
CA GLN A 187 -7.05 -22.08 -18.36
C GLN A 187 -6.43 -23.32 -17.72
N THR A 188 -6.86 -23.71 -16.52
CA THR A 188 -6.36 -24.91 -15.87
C THR A 188 -6.77 -26.16 -16.64
N MET A 189 -8.04 -26.30 -17.04
CA MET A 189 -8.51 -27.48 -17.77
C MET A 189 -7.85 -27.60 -19.15
N ILE A 190 -7.64 -26.49 -19.86
CA ILE A 190 -6.92 -26.52 -21.14
C ILE A 190 -5.46 -26.90 -20.92
N LEU A 191 -4.75 -26.25 -19.98
CA LEU A 191 -3.32 -26.51 -19.75
C LEU A 191 -3.04 -27.90 -19.18
N GLN A 192 -3.93 -28.47 -18.37
CA GLN A 192 -3.77 -29.82 -17.82
C GLN A 192 -3.62 -30.90 -18.91
N ASN A 193 -4.27 -30.71 -20.07
CA ASN A 193 -4.15 -31.62 -21.21
C ASN A 193 -2.81 -31.51 -21.94
N HIS A 194 -2.04 -30.44 -21.70
CA HIS A 194 -0.79 -30.15 -22.40
C HIS A 194 0.46 -30.29 -21.52
N PHE A 195 0.31 -30.21 -20.19
CA PHE A 195 1.44 -30.22 -19.25
C PHE A 195 1.24 -31.28 -18.17
N ALA A 196 2.03 -32.35 -18.20
CA ALA A 196 1.97 -33.45 -17.25
C ALA A 196 2.11 -33.00 -15.78
N GLN A 197 2.89 -31.94 -15.51
CA GLN A 197 3.04 -31.36 -14.17
C GLN A 197 1.76 -30.74 -13.61
N LEU A 198 0.76 -30.46 -14.46
CA LEU A 198 -0.56 -29.97 -14.07
C LEU A 198 -1.60 -31.11 -14.05
N ALA A 199 -1.33 -32.23 -14.73
CA ALA A 199 -2.27 -33.33 -14.96
C ALA A 199 -2.70 -34.06 -13.68
N ASP A 200 -1.88 -34.02 -12.62
CA ASP A 200 -2.17 -34.61 -11.31
C ASP A 200 -3.38 -33.95 -10.60
N GLY A 201 -3.95 -32.88 -11.17
CA GLY A 201 -5.06 -32.12 -10.61
C GLY A 201 -4.71 -31.26 -9.38
N LYS A 202 -3.47 -31.38 -8.89
CA LYS A 202 -2.97 -30.67 -7.69
C LYS A 202 -2.54 -29.24 -7.97
N ASN A 203 -2.13 -28.94 -9.20
CA ASN A 203 -1.61 -27.64 -9.58
C ASN A 203 -2.65 -26.84 -10.37
N VAL A 204 -3.17 -25.78 -9.75
CA VAL A 204 -4.19 -24.88 -10.31
C VAL A 204 -3.51 -23.66 -10.91
N VAL A 205 -3.73 -23.43 -12.20
CA VAL A 205 -3.32 -22.20 -12.86
C VAL A 205 -4.41 -21.16 -12.63
N SER A 206 -4.31 -20.41 -11.53
CA SER A 206 -5.28 -19.39 -11.14
C SER A 206 -5.24 -18.12 -12.01
N TYR A 207 -6.41 -17.53 -12.22
CA TYR A 207 -6.59 -16.18 -12.73
C TYR A 207 -7.30 -15.34 -11.68
N GLY A 208 -6.87 -14.09 -11.51
CA GLY A 208 -7.58 -13.11 -10.70
C GLY A 208 -7.53 -11.74 -11.38
N PRO A 209 -8.63 -10.97 -11.40
CA PRO A 209 -8.73 -9.73 -12.16
C PRO A 209 -7.73 -8.65 -11.71
N CYS A 210 -7.28 -8.65 -10.45
CA CYS A 210 -6.18 -7.80 -9.99
C CYS A 210 -4.82 -8.52 -9.95
N GLN A 211 -4.82 -9.84 -9.68
CA GLN A 211 -3.62 -10.68 -9.65
C GLN A 211 -2.89 -10.68 -11.01
N PHE A 212 -3.64 -10.77 -12.10
CA PHE A 212 -3.11 -10.90 -13.45
C PHE A 212 -2.41 -9.62 -13.96
N PRO A 213 -2.96 -8.41 -13.83
CA PRO A 213 -2.22 -7.18 -14.17
C PRO A 213 -1.04 -6.91 -13.23
N THR A 214 -1.12 -7.36 -11.97
CA THR A 214 0.03 -7.29 -11.04
C THR A 214 1.21 -8.12 -11.55
N LEU A 215 0.96 -9.37 -11.98
CA LEU A 215 1.96 -10.19 -12.68
C LEU A 215 2.44 -9.52 -13.98
N GLY A 216 1.53 -8.86 -14.70
CA GLY A 216 1.83 -8.09 -15.91
C GLY A 216 2.91 -7.03 -15.72
N PHE A 217 2.94 -6.32 -14.59
CA PHE A 217 4.03 -5.38 -14.28
C PHE A 217 5.39 -6.06 -14.14
N VAL A 218 5.42 -7.21 -13.47
CA VAL A 218 6.66 -7.98 -13.25
C VAL A 218 7.21 -8.52 -14.57
N VAL A 219 6.35 -9.14 -15.40
CA VAL A 219 6.76 -9.63 -16.73
C VAL A 219 7.16 -8.49 -17.66
N GLN A 220 6.46 -7.36 -17.64
CA GLN A 220 6.83 -6.19 -18.43
C GLN A 220 8.22 -5.68 -18.04
N LYS A 221 8.51 -5.54 -16.74
CA LYS A 221 9.84 -5.11 -16.29
C LYS A 221 10.92 -6.13 -16.66
N TRP A 222 10.65 -7.41 -16.46
CA TRP A 222 11.56 -8.50 -16.83
C TRP A 222 11.94 -8.44 -18.31
N ASN A 223 10.96 -8.28 -19.20
CA ASN A 223 11.22 -8.19 -20.63
C ASN A 223 12.04 -6.94 -21.00
N LEU A 224 11.80 -5.79 -20.35
CA LEU A 224 12.63 -4.59 -20.51
C LEU A 224 14.09 -4.82 -20.07
N VAL A 225 14.32 -5.54 -18.97
CA VAL A 225 15.68 -5.88 -18.52
C VAL A 225 16.34 -6.86 -19.49
N LYS A 226 15.59 -7.86 -19.98
CA LYS A 226 16.09 -8.91 -20.88
C LYS A 226 16.44 -8.39 -22.27
N SER A 227 15.65 -7.47 -22.81
CA SER A 227 15.86 -6.89 -24.15
C SER A 227 16.77 -5.65 -24.15
N PHE A 228 17.30 -5.27 -22.98
CA PHE A 228 18.17 -4.09 -22.87
C PHE A 228 19.50 -4.32 -23.58
N VAL A 229 19.86 -3.43 -24.49
CA VAL A 229 21.17 -3.37 -25.13
C VAL A 229 21.89 -2.14 -24.57
N SER A 230 23.10 -2.31 -24.05
CA SER A 230 23.88 -1.22 -23.49
C SER A 230 24.49 -0.39 -24.62
N GLU A 231 24.22 0.90 -24.60
CA GLU A 231 24.80 1.89 -25.50
C GLU A 231 25.92 2.68 -24.78
N PRO A 232 27.09 2.88 -25.43
CA PRO A 232 28.12 3.78 -24.95
C PRO A 232 27.66 5.25 -25.05
N PHE A 233 28.13 6.09 -24.15
CA PHE A 233 27.94 7.52 -24.19
C PHE A 233 29.20 8.23 -23.73
N TRP A 234 29.38 9.47 -24.13
CA TRP A 234 30.53 10.29 -23.80
C TRP A 234 30.09 11.59 -23.12
N PHE A 235 30.89 12.05 -22.17
CA PHE A 235 30.68 13.32 -21.50
C PHE A 235 32.02 13.97 -21.16
N ILE A 236 32.03 15.31 -21.16
CA ILE A 236 33.20 16.07 -20.75
C ILE A 236 33.19 16.16 -19.22
N TYR A 237 34.21 15.59 -18.59
CA TYR A 237 34.44 15.69 -17.17
C TYR A 237 35.41 16.84 -16.89
N LEU A 238 34.92 17.84 -16.14
CA LEU A 238 35.68 19.02 -15.75
C LEU A 238 35.72 19.10 -14.22
N ALA A 239 36.91 19.26 -13.64
CA ALA A 239 37.06 19.41 -12.20
C ALA A 239 38.15 20.43 -11.83
N LEU A 240 37.99 21.02 -10.64
CA LEU A 240 39.01 21.84 -10.01
C LEU A 240 39.39 21.22 -8.66
N THR A 241 40.68 20.95 -8.49
CA THR A 241 41.24 20.41 -7.24
C THR A 241 41.79 21.56 -6.41
N SER A 242 41.31 21.70 -5.17
CA SER A 242 41.81 22.71 -4.24
C SER A 242 43.23 22.39 -3.76
N SER A 243 43.91 23.37 -3.14
CA SER A 243 45.22 23.16 -2.52
C SER A 243 45.19 22.13 -1.37
N ALA A 244 44.02 21.83 -0.81
CA ALA A 244 43.81 20.79 0.19
C ALA A 244 43.62 19.38 -0.41
N GLY A 245 43.63 19.27 -1.74
CA GLY A 245 43.41 18.00 -2.46
C GLY A 245 41.94 17.63 -2.65
N GLU A 246 41.00 18.52 -2.33
CA GLU A 246 39.57 18.27 -2.54
C GLU A 246 39.16 18.60 -3.97
N GLU A 247 38.55 17.64 -4.65
CA GLU A 247 38.09 17.77 -6.03
C GLU A 247 36.66 18.31 -6.09
N THR A 248 36.45 19.38 -6.85
CA THR A 248 35.14 19.95 -7.16
C THR A 248 34.77 19.61 -8.61
N PRO A 249 33.90 18.61 -8.84
CA PRO A 249 33.44 18.27 -10.19
C PRO A 249 32.37 19.25 -10.68
N PHE A 250 32.50 19.67 -11.93
CA PHE A 250 31.52 20.47 -12.65
C PHE A 250 30.81 19.58 -13.68
N ASN A 251 29.50 19.39 -13.49
CA ASN A 251 28.70 18.56 -14.38
C ASN A 251 28.44 19.29 -15.70
N TRP A 252 28.74 18.65 -16.83
CA TRP A 252 28.45 19.19 -18.14
C TRP A 252 26.95 19.39 -18.34
N LYS A 253 26.52 20.59 -18.75
CA LYS A 253 25.09 20.93 -18.85
C LYS A 253 24.36 20.18 -19.96
N ARG A 254 25.07 19.63 -20.95
CA ARG A 254 24.48 18.71 -21.94
C ARG A 254 24.24 17.30 -21.38
N GLY A 255 24.80 16.98 -20.21
CA GLY A 255 24.78 15.64 -19.64
C GLY A 255 25.79 14.74 -20.34
N HIS A 256 25.35 14.03 -21.36
CA HIS A 256 26.16 13.10 -22.17
C HIS A 256 25.63 13.02 -23.60
N LEU A 257 26.46 12.54 -24.52
CA LEU A 257 26.12 12.32 -25.93
C LEU A 257 26.35 10.85 -26.30
N PHE A 258 25.55 10.34 -27.23
CA PHE A 258 25.69 8.97 -27.77
C PHE A 258 26.47 8.93 -29.10
N ASP A 259 26.97 10.07 -29.55
CA ASP A 259 27.77 10.22 -30.76
C ASP A 259 29.18 10.65 -30.36
N GLU A 260 30.16 9.78 -30.61
CA GLU A 260 31.55 10.00 -30.24
C GLU A 260 32.17 11.17 -31.01
N ASP A 261 31.96 11.24 -32.33
CA ASP A 261 32.55 12.26 -33.19
C ASP A 261 32.08 13.67 -32.78
N VAL A 262 30.78 13.81 -32.46
CA VAL A 262 30.24 15.07 -31.94
C VAL A 262 30.81 15.38 -30.56
N ALA A 263 30.93 14.39 -29.67
CA ALA A 263 31.50 14.61 -28.33
C ALA A 263 32.98 15.01 -28.39
N VAL A 264 33.77 14.37 -29.26
CA VAL A 264 35.17 14.72 -29.55
C VAL A 264 35.26 16.13 -30.12
N SER A 265 34.42 16.48 -31.09
CA SER A 265 34.42 17.83 -31.68
C SER A 265 34.14 18.91 -30.64
N LEU A 266 33.19 18.68 -29.71
CA LEU A 266 32.90 19.60 -28.61
C LEU A 266 34.05 19.66 -27.61
N TYR A 267 34.67 18.52 -27.31
CA TYR A 267 35.84 18.46 -26.44
C TYR A 267 37.06 19.19 -27.03
N ASP A 268 37.27 19.14 -28.35
CA ASP A 268 38.34 19.87 -29.04
C ASP A 268 38.18 21.39 -28.89
N PHE A 269 36.93 21.91 -28.89
CA PHE A 269 36.69 23.31 -28.57
C PHE A 269 37.07 23.65 -27.13
N VAL A 270 36.75 22.77 -26.17
CA VAL A 270 37.15 22.92 -24.76
C VAL A 270 38.68 22.90 -24.60
N LEU A 271 39.39 22.03 -25.33
CA LEU A 271 40.86 21.98 -25.28
C LEU A 271 41.53 23.17 -25.98
N SER A 272 40.88 23.76 -26.98
CA SER A 272 41.40 24.92 -27.70
C SER A 272 41.38 26.19 -26.84
N ASP A 273 40.45 26.28 -25.88
CA ASP A 273 40.38 27.33 -24.87
C ASP A 273 40.02 26.75 -23.49
N PRO A 274 41.03 26.17 -22.78
CA PRO A 274 40.81 25.38 -21.59
C PRO A 274 40.66 26.23 -20.33
N LEU A 275 40.61 27.56 -20.45
CA LEU A 275 40.43 28.46 -19.32
C LEU A 275 38.95 28.55 -18.99
N ALA A 276 38.56 28.02 -17.83
CA ALA A 276 37.18 28.05 -17.38
C ALA A 276 36.86 29.42 -16.77
N ARG A 277 35.75 30.01 -17.19
CA ARG A 277 35.24 31.28 -16.66
C ARG A 277 33.96 31.08 -15.89
N VAL A 278 33.90 31.62 -14.68
CA VAL A 278 32.68 31.63 -13.86
C VAL A 278 31.68 32.61 -14.47
N ILE A 279 30.57 32.08 -14.97
CA ILE A 279 29.51 32.85 -15.61
C ILE A 279 28.51 33.36 -14.57
N LYS A 280 28.21 32.53 -13.57
CA LYS A 280 27.18 32.83 -12.58
C LYS A 280 27.41 32.09 -11.28
N VAL A 281 27.22 32.81 -10.16
CA VAL A 281 27.23 32.22 -8.81
C VAL A 281 25.89 32.48 -8.14
N THR A 282 25.10 31.43 -7.96
CA THR A 282 23.79 31.50 -7.29
C THR A 282 23.89 30.96 -5.88
N LYS A 283 23.76 31.83 -4.88
CA LYS A 283 23.67 31.47 -3.45
C LYS A 283 22.23 31.63 -2.97
N LYS A 284 21.59 30.56 -2.51
CA LYS A 284 20.18 30.59 -2.07
C LYS A 284 19.89 29.67 -0.89
N GLY A 285 18.99 30.11 -0.01
CA GLY A 285 18.38 29.23 0.97
C GLY A 285 17.60 28.10 0.29
N THR A 286 17.72 26.89 0.81
CA THR A 286 17.01 25.69 0.35
C THR A 286 16.46 24.91 1.53
N LYS A 287 15.47 24.07 1.27
CA LYS A 287 14.83 23.26 2.30
C LYS A 287 14.73 21.82 1.84
N LYS A 288 15.02 20.89 2.76
CA LYS A 288 14.53 19.52 2.63
C LYS A 288 13.26 19.40 3.43
N TRP A 289 12.18 19.16 2.71
CA TRP A 289 10.86 19.13 3.28
C TRP A 289 10.69 17.92 4.18
N LYS A 290 10.14 18.13 5.37
CA LYS A 290 9.70 17.06 6.26
C LYS A 290 8.70 16.16 5.53
N PRO A 291 8.58 14.88 5.91
CA PRO A 291 7.72 13.96 5.20
C PRO A 291 6.24 14.33 5.31
N LEU A 292 5.44 13.87 4.34
CA LEU A 292 3.98 13.88 4.47
C LEU A 292 3.51 12.88 5.54
N PRO A 293 2.34 13.13 6.16
CA PRO A 293 1.65 12.16 7.00
C PRO A 293 1.56 10.77 6.35
N LEU A 294 1.59 9.73 7.17
CA LEU A 294 1.79 8.36 6.69
C LEU A 294 0.48 7.73 6.23
N THR A 295 0.45 7.28 4.97
CA THR A 295 -0.64 6.46 4.41
C THR A 295 -0.27 4.98 4.42
N THR A 296 -1.22 4.09 4.14
CA THR A 296 -0.99 2.65 4.00
C THR A 296 0.00 2.33 2.87
N VAL A 297 -0.12 3.01 1.72
CA VAL A 297 0.77 2.79 0.57
C VAL A 297 2.20 3.20 0.91
N GLU A 298 2.36 4.36 1.54
CA GLU A 298 3.69 4.84 1.95
C GLU A 298 4.29 3.95 3.05
N LEU A 299 3.48 3.46 4.00
CA LEU A 299 3.92 2.48 5.00
C LEU A 299 4.42 1.18 4.35
N GLN A 300 3.71 0.64 3.36
CA GLN A 300 4.13 -0.56 2.63
C GLN A 300 5.45 -0.33 1.87
N LYS A 301 5.55 0.78 1.12
CA LYS A 301 6.76 1.12 0.34
C LYS A 301 7.97 1.35 1.24
N ALA A 302 7.79 2.17 2.27
CA ALA A 302 8.85 2.51 3.20
C ALA A 302 9.24 1.30 4.07
N GLY A 303 8.28 0.49 4.51
CA GLY A 303 8.53 -0.75 5.24
C GLY A 303 9.35 -1.76 4.42
N SER A 304 9.03 -1.93 3.14
CA SER A 304 9.80 -2.79 2.24
C SER A 304 11.21 -2.24 1.99
N ARG A 305 11.33 -0.96 1.63
CA ARG A 305 12.62 -0.34 1.30
C ARG A 305 13.56 -0.16 2.49
N LEU A 306 13.03 0.30 3.63
CA LEU A 306 13.82 0.75 4.78
C LEU A 306 13.91 -0.31 5.87
N LEU A 307 12.82 -1.04 6.14
CA LEU A 307 12.78 -2.07 7.18
C LEU A 307 13.07 -3.47 6.63
N ARG A 308 13.12 -3.63 5.30
CA ARG A 308 13.34 -4.90 4.59
C ARG A 308 12.28 -5.96 4.94
N LEU A 309 11.04 -5.52 5.11
CA LEU A 309 9.90 -6.38 5.43
C LEU A 309 8.94 -6.44 4.25
N ALA A 310 8.38 -7.61 3.97
CA ALA A 310 7.36 -7.73 2.93
C ALA A 310 6.15 -6.82 3.23
N PRO A 311 5.52 -6.17 2.23
CA PRO A 311 4.38 -5.28 2.44
C PRO A 311 3.27 -5.88 3.30
N LYS A 312 2.94 -7.17 3.06
CA LYS A 312 1.95 -7.89 3.85
C LYS A 312 2.34 -7.98 5.32
N LYS A 313 3.60 -8.35 5.62
CA LYS A 313 4.11 -8.44 6.99
C LYS A 313 4.06 -7.10 7.71
N VAL A 314 4.38 -6.00 7.02
CA VAL A 314 4.30 -4.64 7.59
C VAL A 314 2.86 -4.31 8.00
N LEU A 315 1.89 -4.60 7.12
CA LEU A 315 0.47 -4.36 7.43
C LEU A 315 -0.06 -5.28 8.54
N ASP A 316 0.29 -6.56 8.53
CA ASP A 316 -0.11 -7.51 9.60
C ASP A 316 0.40 -7.02 10.98
N ILE A 317 1.63 -6.53 11.05
CA ILE A 317 2.22 -5.95 12.27
C ILE A 317 1.51 -4.65 12.67
N ALA A 318 1.29 -3.73 11.72
CA ALA A 318 0.62 -2.48 12.00
C ALA A 318 -0.82 -2.71 12.51
N GLU A 319 -1.53 -3.69 11.95
CA GLU A 319 -2.86 -4.09 12.36
C GLU A 319 -2.87 -4.69 13.77
N LYS A 320 -1.89 -5.55 14.08
CA LYS A 320 -1.68 -6.07 15.44
C LYS A 320 -1.46 -4.94 16.45
N LEU A 321 -0.62 -3.95 16.12
CA LEU A 321 -0.31 -2.82 17.00
C LEU A 321 -1.52 -1.88 17.17
N TYR A 322 -2.33 -1.69 16.13
CA TYR A 322 -3.61 -0.99 16.22
C TYR A 322 -4.58 -1.69 17.18
N GLN A 323 -4.72 -3.02 17.08
CA GLN A 323 -5.57 -3.81 17.98
C GLN A 323 -5.13 -3.75 19.45
N GLN A 324 -3.83 -3.50 19.69
CA GLN A 324 -3.25 -3.27 21.01
C GLN A 324 -3.40 -1.82 21.50
N GLY A 325 -3.90 -0.90 20.66
CA GLY A 325 -4.09 0.51 21.00
C GLY A 325 -2.82 1.37 20.89
N PHE A 326 -1.76 0.86 20.25
CA PHE A 326 -0.49 1.60 20.07
C PHE A 326 -0.48 2.47 18.82
N LEU A 327 -1.26 2.11 17.80
CA LEU A 327 -1.38 2.85 16.55
C LEU A 327 -2.84 3.20 16.24
N SER A 328 -3.04 4.24 15.44
CA SER A 328 -4.28 4.43 14.70
C SER A 328 -4.47 3.36 13.64
N TYR A 329 -5.69 3.28 13.09
CA TYR A 329 -6.03 2.30 12.08
C TYR A 329 -5.09 2.36 10.86
N PRO A 330 -4.46 1.25 10.43
CA PRO A 330 -3.36 1.28 9.47
C PRO A 330 -3.80 1.16 8.00
N ARG A 331 -5.11 1.13 7.72
CA ARG A 331 -5.68 1.09 6.36
C ARG A 331 -6.39 2.40 6.07
N THR A 332 -5.63 3.38 5.56
CA THR A 332 -6.08 4.74 5.25
C THR A 332 -5.29 5.30 4.07
N GLU A 333 -5.98 6.05 3.23
CA GLU A 333 -5.39 6.81 2.12
C GLU A 333 -5.11 8.27 2.50
N THR A 334 -5.48 8.67 3.72
CA THR A 334 -5.41 10.05 4.21
C THR A 334 -3.97 10.47 4.50
N ASP A 335 -3.50 11.53 3.82
CA ASP A 335 -2.17 12.12 3.98
C ASP A 335 -2.22 13.55 4.55
N GLN A 336 -3.27 13.85 5.31
CA GLN A 336 -3.50 15.12 5.99
C GLN A 336 -4.21 14.91 7.33
N PHE A 337 -3.78 15.65 8.35
CA PHE A 337 -4.49 15.66 9.64
C PHE A 337 -5.57 16.75 9.66
N ASP A 338 -6.62 16.52 10.44
CA ASP A 338 -7.64 17.52 10.72
C ASP A 338 -7.02 18.75 11.43
N PRO A 339 -7.46 19.99 11.13
CA PRO A 339 -6.97 21.19 11.82
C PRO A 339 -7.12 21.16 13.35
N GLN A 340 -8.11 20.44 13.88
CA GLN A 340 -8.39 20.31 15.31
C GLN A 340 -7.76 19.04 15.93
N PHE A 341 -6.89 18.34 15.19
CA PHE A 341 -6.24 17.13 15.68
C PHE A 341 -5.34 17.43 16.90
N ASP A 342 -5.50 16.65 17.97
CA ASP A 342 -4.74 16.81 19.21
C ASP A 342 -3.33 16.18 19.10
N PHE A 343 -2.41 16.92 18.48
CA PHE A 343 -1.02 16.49 18.36
C PHE A 343 -0.29 16.46 19.71
N GLN A 344 -0.54 17.43 20.57
CA GLN A 344 0.26 17.66 21.77
C GLN A 344 0.12 16.51 22.77
N SER A 345 -1.10 16.01 22.97
CA SER A 345 -1.34 14.82 23.81
C SER A 345 -0.59 13.59 23.30
N LEU A 346 -0.53 13.38 21.99
CA LEU A 346 0.13 12.22 21.40
C LEU A 346 1.66 12.34 21.42
N ILE A 347 2.20 13.55 21.16
CA ILE A 347 3.64 13.83 21.28
C ILE A 347 4.08 13.66 22.74
N GLN A 348 3.31 14.17 23.70
CA GLN A 348 3.60 14.05 25.13
C GLN A 348 3.76 12.60 25.59
N LYS A 349 2.98 11.67 25.02
CA LYS A 349 3.10 10.24 25.33
C LYS A 349 4.45 9.66 24.88
N GLN A 350 5.10 10.24 23.86
CA GLN A 350 6.35 9.74 23.30
C GLN A 350 7.62 10.29 23.98
N THR A 351 7.49 11.24 24.92
CA THR A 351 8.66 11.88 25.58
C THR A 351 9.44 10.93 26.48
N VAL A 352 8.83 9.82 26.90
CA VAL A 352 9.45 8.82 27.78
C VAL A 352 10.37 7.84 27.03
N ASP A 353 10.38 7.86 25.70
CA ASP A 353 11.17 6.92 24.91
C ASP A 353 12.66 7.30 24.90
N PRO A 354 13.60 6.38 25.19
CA PRO A 354 15.02 6.71 25.23
C PRO A 354 15.61 7.08 23.85
N ALA A 355 14.98 6.71 22.73
CA ALA A 355 15.54 6.89 21.39
C ALA A 355 15.05 8.16 20.67
N TRP A 356 13.96 8.78 21.13
CA TRP A 356 13.40 10.01 20.54
C TRP A 356 12.70 10.93 21.56
N GLY A 357 12.69 10.58 22.84
CA GLY A 357 11.96 11.30 23.89
C GLY A 357 12.41 12.75 24.04
N ASP A 358 13.71 13.02 23.95
CA ASP A 358 14.25 14.39 23.97
C ASP A 358 13.74 15.20 22.78
N PHE A 359 13.69 14.60 21.58
CA PHE A 359 13.13 15.24 20.40
C PHE A 359 11.63 15.51 20.57
N ALA A 360 10.86 14.54 21.07
CA ALA A 360 9.45 14.72 21.36
C ALA A 360 9.22 15.85 22.41
N THR A 361 10.07 15.94 23.42
CA THR A 361 10.04 17.01 24.43
C THR A 361 10.30 18.38 23.80
N SER A 362 11.24 18.47 22.84
CA SER A 362 11.46 19.73 22.11
C SER A 362 10.23 20.18 21.33
N LEU A 363 9.43 19.24 20.82
CA LEU A 363 8.20 19.52 20.08
C LEU A 363 7.08 20.03 20.99
N THR A 364 6.96 19.55 22.24
CA THR A 364 5.94 20.05 23.17
C THR A 364 6.21 21.47 23.67
N GLN A 365 7.43 21.96 23.48
CA GLN A 365 7.83 23.32 23.77
C GLN A 365 7.67 24.20 22.51
N ASN A 366 8.78 24.55 21.85
CA ASN A 366 8.79 25.49 20.72
C ASN A 366 9.17 24.83 19.38
N GLY A 367 9.40 23.52 19.37
CA GLY A 367 9.82 22.76 18.18
C GLY A 367 8.67 22.35 17.25
N PHE A 368 7.42 22.43 17.72
CA PHE A 368 6.26 22.00 16.93
C PHE A 368 6.05 22.85 15.68
N SER A 369 5.78 22.18 14.57
CA SER A 369 5.26 22.79 13.35
C SER A 369 4.21 21.85 12.76
N ALA A 370 3.05 22.42 12.43
CA ALA A 370 1.92 21.66 11.91
C ALA A 370 2.34 20.78 10.72
N PRO A 371 1.90 19.50 10.67
CA PRO A 371 2.18 18.63 9.55
C PRO A 371 1.79 19.23 8.20
N ARG A 372 2.57 18.88 7.18
CA ARG A 372 2.24 19.22 5.79
C ARG A 372 0.92 18.54 5.40
N LYS A 373 0.15 19.18 4.53
CA LYS A 373 -1.08 18.63 3.95
C LYS A 373 -0.76 18.02 2.59
N GLY A 374 -1.05 16.74 2.43
CA GLY A 374 -1.07 16.10 1.11
C GLY A 374 -2.39 16.36 0.37
N LYS A 375 -2.74 15.48 -0.57
CA LYS A 375 -3.89 15.67 -1.47
C LYS A 375 -5.05 14.72 -1.19
N ASN A 376 -4.85 13.71 -0.34
CA ASN A 376 -5.76 12.58 -0.19
C ASN A 376 -6.43 12.61 1.19
N ASN A 377 -7.71 12.25 1.23
CA ASN A 377 -8.51 12.13 2.45
C ASN A 377 -9.66 11.16 2.20
N ASP A 378 -9.64 10.01 2.87
CA ASP A 378 -10.69 8.99 2.78
C ASP A 378 -11.96 9.37 3.58
N LYS A 379 -11.91 10.47 4.35
CA LYS A 379 -12.98 10.99 5.21
C LYS A 379 -13.42 10.01 6.31
N ALA A 380 -12.64 8.96 6.56
CA ALA A 380 -12.92 7.93 7.55
C ALA A 380 -11.85 7.92 8.65
N HIS A 381 -10.58 7.98 8.25
CA HIS A 381 -9.44 7.78 9.12
C HIS A 381 -8.41 8.91 9.00
N PRO A 382 -7.78 9.32 10.12
CA PRO A 382 -6.59 10.16 10.08
C PRO A 382 -5.39 9.35 9.55
N PRO A 383 -4.29 10.02 9.15
CA PRO A 383 -3.04 9.36 8.79
C PRO A 383 -2.55 8.41 9.89
N ILE A 384 -1.75 7.40 9.53
CA ILE A 384 -1.22 6.40 10.46
C ILE A 384 -0.25 7.07 11.46
N HIS A 385 -0.55 6.98 12.76
CA HIS A 385 0.21 7.63 13.82
C HIS A 385 0.19 6.85 15.15
N PRO A 386 1.14 7.09 16.07
CA PRO A 386 1.13 6.44 17.39
C PRO A 386 0.07 7.05 18.30
N THR A 387 -0.70 6.19 18.98
CA THR A 387 -1.78 6.60 19.91
C THR A 387 -1.38 6.46 21.38
N ALA A 388 -0.34 5.66 21.65
CA ALA A 388 0.27 5.43 22.96
C ALA A 388 1.77 5.13 22.79
N HIS A 389 2.54 5.17 23.89
CA HIS A 389 3.93 4.68 23.90
C HIS A 389 3.98 3.16 24.08
N ALA A 390 4.92 2.52 23.38
CA ALA A 390 5.09 1.07 23.39
C ALA A 390 6.55 0.67 23.67
N GLY A 391 6.99 0.74 24.94
CA GLY A 391 8.37 0.46 25.32
C GLY A 391 8.82 -1.02 25.27
N ASN A 392 7.88 -1.96 25.31
CA ASN A 392 8.17 -3.40 25.46
C ASN A 392 8.08 -4.19 24.13
N LEU A 393 8.12 -3.51 22.98
CA LEU A 393 8.12 -4.17 21.68
C LEU A 393 9.52 -4.71 21.33
N ALA A 394 9.57 -5.83 20.61
CA ALA A 394 10.81 -6.44 20.14
C ALA A 394 10.70 -6.84 18.66
N GLY A 395 11.85 -7.12 18.03
CA GLY A 395 11.91 -7.61 16.65
C GLY A 395 11.25 -6.67 15.65
N ASP A 396 10.49 -7.23 14.72
CA ASP A 396 9.85 -6.46 13.64
C ASP A 396 8.69 -5.58 14.14
N ASP A 397 8.00 -5.98 15.23
CA ASP A 397 6.98 -5.14 15.87
C ASP A 397 7.58 -3.80 16.32
N LYS A 398 8.77 -3.84 16.95
CA LYS A 398 9.49 -2.63 17.34
C LYS A 398 9.88 -1.79 16.13
N LYS A 399 10.43 -2.41 15.07
CA LYS A 399 10.85 -1.69 13.86
C LYS A 399 9.72 -0.93 13.19
N VAL A 400 8.55 -1.57 13.04
CA VAL A 400 7.37 -0.96 12.42
C VAL A 400 6.82 0.16 13.30
N TYR A 401 6.67 -0.07 14.61
CA TYR A 401 6.23 0.96 15.55
C TYR A 401 7.18 2.17 15.59
N GLU A 402 8.49 1.93 15.67
CA GLU A 402 9.52 2.98 15.68
C GLU A 402 9.48 3.80 14.39
N PHE A 403 9.37 3.15 13.22
CA PHE A 403 9.26 3.85 11.95
C PHE A 403 8.03 4.79 11.93
N ILE A 404 6.86 4.29 12.33
CA ILE A 404 5.62 5.07 12.35
C ILE A 404 5.71 6.23 13.34
N THR A 405 6.28 5.98 14.53
CA THR A 405 6.45 7.00 15.57
C THR A 405 7.41 8.10 15.13
N ARG A 406 8.59 7.73 14.61
CA ARG A 406 9.56 8.69 14.07
C ARG A 406 9.00 9.47 12.89
N ARG A 407 8.20 8.84 12.02
CA ARG A 407 7.52 9.49 10.90
C ARG A 407 6.54 10.56 11.41
N PHE A 408 5.73 10.23 12.41
CA PHE A 408 4.79 11.16 13.04
C PHE A 408 5.52 12.36 13.66
N LEU A 409 6.54 12.11 14.50
CA LEU A 409 7.33 13.19 15.13
C LEU A 409 8.03 14.07 14.08
N ALA A 410 8.53 13.48 13.00
CA ALA A 410 9.11 14.23 11.88
C ALA A 410 8.08 15.13 11.18
N CYS A 411 6.85 14.64 10.97
CA CYS A 411 5.77 15.45 10.41
C CYS A 411 5.43 16.66 11.30
N CYS A 412 5.52 16.50 12.63
CA CYS A 412 5.28 17.54 13.62
C CYS A 412 6.47 18.49 13.87
N SER A 413 7.59 18.32 13.15
CA SER A 413 8.79 19.17 13.26
C SER A 413 8.87 20.20 12.13
N LYS A 414 9.92 21.02 12.11
CA LYS A 414 10.24 21.95 11.00
C LYS A 414 10.93 21.21 9.85
N ASP A 415 10.87 21.79 8.66
CA ASP A 415 11.70 21.35 7.53
C ASP A 415 13.18 21.51 7.85
N ALA A 416 14.04 20.68 7.26
CA ALA A 416 15.48 20.93 7.36
C ALA A 416 15.86 22.12 6.48
N GLU A 417 16.71 23.00 6.99
CA GLU A 417 17.13 24.22 6.31
C GLU A 417 18.60 24.14 5.91
N GLY A 418 18.90 24.62 4.72
CA GLY A 418 20.23 24.56 4.15
C GLY A 418 20.51 25.71 3.22
N PHE A 419 21.76 25.84 2.83
CA PHE A 419 22.25 26.84 1.91
C PHE A 419 22.85 26.15 0.70
N GLN A 420 22.35 26.48 -0.49
CA GLN A 420 22.80 25.91 -1.74
C GLN A 420 23.59 26.96 -2.53
N THR A 421 24.79 26.58 -2.95
CA THR A 421 25.64 27.36 -3.87
C THR A 421 25.68 26.62 -5.20
N ILE A 422 25.36 27.30 -6.30
CA ILE A 422 25.45 26.77 -7.65
C ILE A 422 26.41 27.66 -8.43
N VAL A 423 27.46 27.06 -9.00
CA VAL A 423 28.48 27.75 -9.78
C VAL A 423 28.40 27.24 -11.20
N ASP A 424 28.02 28.13 -12.12
CA ASP A 424 27.99 27.84 -13.55
C ASP A 424 29.24 28.41 -14.21
N VAL A 425 29.92 27.59 -15.00
CA VAL A 425 31.15 27.94 -15.69
C VAL A 425 31.04 27.67 -17.19
N GLU A 426 31.73 28.46 -17.99
CA GLU A 426 31.95 28.26 -19.42
C GLU A 426 33.41 27.87 -19.62
N CYS A 427 33.68 26.91 -20.50
CA CYS A 427 35.02 26.51 -20.91
C CYS A 427 34.97 26.10 -22.39
N GLY A 428 35.76 26.75 -23.25
CA GLY A 428 35.75 26.57 -24.71
C GLY A 428 34.36 26.51 -25.36
N GLY A 429 33.45 27.41 -24.94
CA GLY A 429 32.07 27.51 -25.47
C GLY A 429 31.07 26.49 -24.92
N GLU A 430 31.50 25.59 -24.03
CA GLU A 430 30.63 24.61 -23.36
C GLU A 430 30.38 25.00 -21.90
N PHE A 431 29.22 24.60 -21.37
CA PHE A 431 28.76 25.02 -20.04
C PHE A 431 28.74 23.87 -19.03
N PHE A 432 29.18 24.15 -17.81
CA PHE A 432 29.23 23.19 -16.71
C PHE A 432 28.65 23.80 -15.43
N SER A 433 28.28 22.95 -14.47
CA SER A 433 27.68 23.38 -13.20
C SER A 433 28.14 22.54 -12.01
N ALA A 434 28.61 23.19 -10.96
CA ALA A 434 28.86 22.59 -9.65
C ALA A 434 27.80 23.04 -8.64
N THR A 435 27.42 22.16 -7.71
CA THR A 435 26.42 22.45 -6.68
C THR A 435 26.91 22.01 -5.31
N GLY A 436 27.03 22.96 -4.39
CA GLY A 436 27.31 22.74 -2.97
C GLY A 436 26.06 22.87 -2.12
N LEU A 437 26.10 22.21 -0.97
CA LEU A 437 25.03 22.26 0.03
C LEU A 437 25.62 22.22 1.43
N ILE A 438 25.29 23.23 2.23
CA ILE A 438 25.55 23.29 3.67
C ILE A 438 24.22 23.12 4.40
N VAL A 439 24.11 22.16 5.30
CA VAL A 439 22.92 21.98 6.15
C VAL A 439 23.05 22.89 7.36
N LEU A 440 22.17 23.88 7.47
CA LEU A 440 22.16 24.86 8.56
C LEU A 440 21.38 24.33 9.76
N GLU A 441 20.18 23.80 9.52
CA GLU A 441 19.33 23.21 10.55
C GLU A 441 18.84 21.84 10.13
N ARG A 442 19.13 20.81 10.94
CA ARG A 442 18.71 19.43 10.64
C ARG A 442 17.23 19.19 10.91
N ASN A 443 16.65 19.85 11.91
CA ASN A 443 15.23 19.76 12.28
C ASN A 443 14.70 18.31 12.25
N TYR A 444 13.70 17.99 11.40
CA TYR A 444 13.11 16.65 11.34
C TYR A 444 14.13 15.51 11.09
N LEU A 445 15.27 15.79 10.45
CA LEU A 445 16.33 14.80 10.18
C LEU A 445 17.00 14.28 11.46
N ILE A 446 16.79 14.93 12.61
CA ILE A 446 17.29 14.46 13.91
C ILE A 446 16.53 13.21 14.34
N VAL A 447 15.19 13.20 14.20
CA VAL A 447 14.36 12.06 14.62
C VAL A 447 14.13 11.03 13.53
N TYR A 448 14.31 11.42 12.25
CA TYR A 448 14.00 10.59 11.07
C TYR A 448 15.26 10.17 10.30
N PRO A 449 16.03 9.20 10.80
CA PRO A 449 17.33 8.80 10.21
C PRO A 449 17.20 8.11 8.84
N TYR A 450 15.98 7.81 8.42
CA TYR A 450 15.68 7.20 7.13
C TYR A 450 15.87 8.16 5.95
N ASP A 451 15.83 9.46 6.22
CA ASP A 451 16.12 10.51 5.25
C ASP A 451 17.54 11.04 5.45
N LYS A 452 18.34 11.03 4.38
CA LYS A 452 19.67 11.63 4.38
C LYS A 452 19.68 12.97 3.64
N TRP A 453 20.34 13.97 4.22
CA TRP A 453 20.63 15.23 3.55
C TRP A 453 22.06 15.60 3.89
N VAL A 454 22.94 15.35 2.92
CA VAL A 454 24.39 15.54 3.05
C VAL A 454 24.82 16.26 1.78
N GLY A 455 25.70 17.22 1.95
CA GLY A 455 26.34 17.96 0.88
C GLY A 455 27.75 18.35 1.32
N HIS A 456 28.48 18.97 0.40
CA HIS A 456 29.76 19.59 0.66
C HIS A 456 29.65 21.08 0.37
N GLU A 457 30.47 21.87 1.04
CA GLU A 457 30.70 23.25 0.69
C GLU A 457 31.53 23.29 -0.61
N LEU A 458 31.19 24.21 -1.51
CA LEU A 458 32.06 24.51 -2.65
C LEU A 458 33.11 25.53 -2.22
N PRO A 459 34.29 25.52 -2.85
CA PRO A 459 35.20 26.66 -2.78
C PRO A 459 34.47 27.97 -3.14
N ASP A 460 34.97 29.10 -2.65
CA ASP A 460 34.44 30.39 -3.06
C ASP A 460 34.85 30.70 -4.50
N PHE A 461 33.86 31.07 -5.32
CA PHE A 461 34.03 31.52 -6.69
C PHE A 461 33.40 32.91 -6.86
N GLU A 462 34.06 33.76 -7.65
CA GLU A 462 33.54 35.08 -8.02
C GLU A 462 33.07 35.10 -9.48
N GLU A 463 32.00 35.84 -9.78
CA GLU A 463 31.55 35.98 -11.16
C GLU A 463 32.61 36.69 -12.01
N GLY A 464 32.90 36.13 -13.18
CA GLY A 464 33.97 36.58 -14.05
C GLY A 464 35.36 36.03 -13.69
N GLN A 465 35.52 35.31 -12.57
CA GLN A 465 36.77 34.63 -12.24
C GLN A 465 37.12 33.60 -13.32
N GLU A 466 38.38 33.58 -13.70
CA GLU A 466 38.95 32.58 -14.61
C GLU A 466 39.86 31.63 -13.84
N PHE A 467 39.82 30.35 -14.18
CA PHE A 467 40.68 29.34 -13.59
C PHE A 467 41.01 28.23 -14.58
N GLN A 468 42.18 27.62 -14.42
CA GLN A 468 42.56 26.43 -15.16
C GLN A 468 41.98 25.19 -14.46
N PRO A 469 41.10 24.40 -15.09
CA PRO A 469 40.65 23.12 -14.54
C PRO A 469 41.85 22.21 -14.27
N SER A 470 41.83 21.49 -13.14
CA SER A 470 42.86 20.49 -12.83
C SER A 470 42.67 19.21 -13.64
N VAL A 471 41.42 18.91 -14.03
CA VAL A 471 41.06 17.77 -14.88
C VAL A 471 40.08 18.26 -15.94
N CYS A 472 40.36 17.91 -17.20
CA CYS A 472 39.45 18.10 -18.32
C CYS A 472 39.58 16.92 -19.28
N GLU A 473 38.65 15.97 -19.19
CA GLU A 473 38.73 14.68 -19.90
C GLU A 473 37.42 14.37 -20.62
N LEU A 474 37.50 13.86 -21.84
CA LEU A 474 36.38 13.15 -22.44
C LEU A 474 36.30 11.74 -21.84
N ARG A 475 35.23 11.46 -21.09
CA ARG A 475 35.02 10.15 -20.46
C ARG A 475 33.95 9.36 -21.18
N GLU A 476 34.22 8.07 -21.35
CA GLU A 476 33.24 7.09 -21.82
C GLU A 476 32.45 6.51 -20.64
N GLY A 477 31.14 6.42 -20.78
CA GLY A 477 30.24 5.68 -19.93
C GLY A 477 29.41 4.70 -20.74
N LYS A 478 28.70 3.81 -20.06
CA LYS A 478 27.76 2.88 -20.68
C LYS A 478 26.43 2.91 -19.94
N THR A 479 25.35 2.95 -20.70
CA THR A 479 24.01 2.83 -20.14
C THR A 479 23.86 1.50 -19.40
N SER A 480 23.24 1.56 -18.22
CA SER A 480 22.99 0.37 -17.40
C SER A 480 21.56 -0.10 -17.57
N LYS A 481 21.38 -1.43 -17.62
CA LYS A 481 20.06 -2.03 -17.67
C LYS A 481 19.22 -1.61 -16.45
N PRO A 482 17.89 -1.47 -16.60
CA PRO A 482 17.05 -1.19 -15.45
C PRO A 482 17.12 -2.33 -14.42
N SER A 483 16.93 -2.00 -13.14
CA SER A 483 16.78 -3.02 -12.09
C SER A 483 15.47 -3.79 -12.26
N LEU A 484 15.43 -5.04 -11.78
CA LEU A 484 14.17 -5.77 -11.63
C LEU A 484 13.28 -5.09 -10.58
N LEU A 485 11.99 -5.43 -10.53
CA LEU A 485 11.09 -4.86 -9.54
C LEU A 485 11.38 -5.45 -8.16
N THR A 486 11.44 -4.60 -7.16
CA THR A 486 11.24 -4.98 -5.76
C THR A 486 9.73 -4.97 -5.42
N GLU A 487 9.34 -5.49 -4.25
CA GLU A 487 7.96 -5.34 -3.77
C GLU A 487 7.57 -3.86 -3.62
N ALA A 488 8.48 -2.99 -3.19
CA ALA A 488 8.23 -1.54 -3.08
C ALA A 488 7.98 -0.88 -4.45
N ASP A 489 8.70 -1.32 -5.50
CA ASP A 489 8.48 -0.84 -6.86
C ASP A 489 7.12 -1.32 -7.37
N LEU A 490 6.74 -2.56 -7.08
CA LEU A 490 5.46 -3.13 -7.49
C LEU A 490 4.29 -2.44 -6.78
N VAL A 491 4.40 -2.16 -5.46
CA VAL A 491 3.42 -1.32 -4.73
C VAL A 491 3.27 0.04 -5.41
N THR A 492 4.38 0.68 -5.78
CA THR A 492 4.37 1.98 -6.46
C THR A 492 3.69 1.91 -7.82
N LEU A 493 3.91 0.85 -8.60
CA LEU A 493 3.28 0.66 -9.90
C LEU A 493 1.78 0.40 -9.76
N MET A 494 1.36 -0.43 -8.81
CA MET A 494 -0.06 -0.71 -8.56
C MET A 494 -0.82 0.56 -8.14
N ASP A 495 -0.29 1.31 -7.17
CA ASP A 495 -0.84 2.58 -6.69
C ASP A 495 -0.94 3.62 -7.83
N LYS A 496 0.14 3.83 -8.58
CA LYS A 496 0.17 4.75 -9.73
C LYS A 496 -0.86 4.40 -10.80
N ASN A 497 -1.19 3.12 -10.94
CA ASN A 497 -2.15 2.64 -11.94
C ASN A 497 -3.56 2.43 -11.36
N GLY A 498 -3.80 2.77 -10.09
CA GLY A 498 -5.12 2.68 -9.45
C GLY A 498 -5.68 1.26 -9.42
N ILE A 499 -4.83 0.28 -9.12
CA ILE A 499 -5.26 -1.10 -8.84
C ILE A 499 -4.78 -1.54 -7.46
N GLY A 500 -5.58 -2.36 -6.78
CA GLY A 500 -5.32 -2.76 -5.41
C GLY A 500 -5.64 -1.67 -4.37
N THR A 501 -6.60 -0.77 -4.66
CA THR A 501 -7.08 0.24 -3.70
C THR A 501 -7.64 -0.38 -2.42
N ASP A 502 -8.00 0.44 -1.43
CA ASP A 502 -8.52 -0.02 -0.13
C ASP A 502 -7.55 -0.96 0.61
N ALA A 503 -6.25 -0.64 0.55
CA ALA A 503 -5.17 -1.40 1.20
C ALA A 503 -5.04 -2.88 0.74
N THR A 504 -5.47 -3.21 -0.48
CA THR A 504 -5.42 -4.60 -1.00
C THR A 504 -4.15 -4.95 -1.79
N ILE A 505 -3.29 -3.96 -2.12
CA ILE A 505 -2.01 -4.15 -2.84
C ILE A 505 -1.18 -5.33 -2.29
N ALA A 506 -0.89 -5.33 -0.99
CA ALA A 506 -0.07 -6.37 -0.37
C ALA A 506 -0.63 -7.79 -0.59
N GLN A 507 -1.95 -7.94 -0.58
CA GLN A 507 -2.60 -9.24 -0.77
C GLN A 507 -2.42 -9.74 -2.21
N HIS A 508 -2.53 -8.87 -3.20
CA HIS A 508 -2.35 -9.25 -4.61
C HIS A 508 -0.90 -9.58 -4.95
N ILE A 509 0.07 -8.86 -4.37
CA ILE A 509 1.50 -9.19 -4.48
C ILE A 509 1.78 -10.56 -3.83
N GLN A 510 1.27 -10.81 -2.62
CA GLN A 510 1.43 -12.11 -1.98
C GLN A 510 0.80 -13.24 -2.82
N THR A 511 -0.35 -12.99 -3.43
CA THR A 511 -1.06 -13.99 -4.25
C THR A 511 -0.24 -14.46 -5.46
N ILE A 512 0.44 -13.56 -6.18
CA ILE A 512 1.28 -13.98 -7.33
C ILE A 512 2.55 -14.72 -6.90
N ILE A 513 3.03 -14.50 -5.67
CA ILE A 513 4.15 -15.23 -5.07
C ILE A 513 3.68 -16.61 -4.62
N ASP A 514 2.59 -16.71 -3.87
CA ASP A 514 2.01 -17.97 -3.37
C ASP A 514 1.57 -18.93 -4.49
N ARG A 515 1.33 -18.39 -5.69
CA ARG A 515 0.96 -19.14 -6.90
C ARG A 515 2.15 -19.49 -7.80
N ASP A 516 3.38 -19.23 -7.34
CA ASP A 516 4.63 -19.47 -8.07
C ASP A 516 4.68 -18.80 -9.46
N TYR A 517 3.92 -17.73 -9.67
CA TYR A 517 4.01 -16.91 -10.88
C TYR A 517 5.19 -15.95 -10.82
N VAL A 518 5.61 -15.60 -9.60
CA VAL A 518 6.77 -14.78 -9.30
C VAL A 518 7.60 -15.47 -8.25
N ILE A 519 8.90 -15.46 -8.46
CA ILE A 519 9.92 -16.02 -7.57
C ILE A 519 10.70 -14.85 -6.97
N GLU A 520 10.93 -14.91 -5.66
CA GLU A 520 11.78 -13.94 -4.97
C GLU A 520 13.25 -14.33 -5.16
N LYS A 521 14.06 -13.41 -5.72
CA LYS A 521 15.51 -13.58 -5.86
C LYS A 521 16.25 -12.53 -5.06
N ILE A 522 17.15 -12.97 -4.19
CA ILE A 522 18.02 -12.08 -3.41
C ILE A 522 19.31 -11.83 -4.20
N GLU A 523 19.62 -10.57 -4.44
CA GLU A 523 20.90 -10.13 -4.99
C GLU A 523 21.51 -9.08 -4.05
N GLY A 524 22.63 -9.44 -3.40
CA GLY A 524 23.22 -8.65 -2.33
C GLY A 524 22.23 -8.49 -1.15
N ASN A 525 21.86 -7.25 -0.86
CA ASN A 525 20.91 -6.92 0.21
C ASN A 525 19.49 -6.62 -0.29
N THR A 526 19.24 -6.81 -1.59
CA THR A 526 17.96 -6.46 -2.23
C THR A 526 17.23 -7.72 -2.69
N LYS A 527 15.92 -7.77 -2.42
CA LYS A 527 15.03 -8.84 -2.86
C LYS A 527 14.23 -8.36 -4.08
N TYR A 528 14.45 -9.02 -5.21
CA TYR A 528 13.80 -8.76 -6.49
C TYR A 528 12.72 -9.79 -6.79
N LEU A 529 11.74 -9.39 -7.58
CA LEU A 529 10.64 -10.19 -8.08
C LEU A 529 10.94 -10.61 -9.53
N ILE A 530 11.02 -11.91 -9.78
CA ILE A 530 11.32 -12.49 -11.09
C ILE A 530 10.14 -13.34 -11.54
N PRO A 531 9.61 -13.15 -12.76
CA PRO A 531 8.51 -13.99 -13.20
C PRO A 531 8.99 -15.42 -13.48
N SER A 532 8.19 -16.41 -13.10
CA SER A 532 8.45 -17.81 -13.46
C SER A 532 8.16 -18.04 -14.95
N LYS A 533 8.61 -19.17 -15.49
CA LYS A 533 8.31 -19.56 -16.88
C LYS A 533 6.81 -19.57 -17.17
N LEU A 534 6.02 -20.14 -16.24
CA LEU A 534 4.56 -20.12 -16.31
C LEU A 534 4.02 -18.68 -16.30
N GLY A 535 4.52 -17.82 -15.40
CA GLY A 535 4.11 -16.42 -15.34
C GLY A 535 4.37 -15.66 -16.64
N ILE A 536 5.54 -15.85 -17.25
CA ILE A 536 5.90 -15.27 -18.55
C ILE A 536 4.96 -15.80 -19.65
N GLY A 537 4.83 -17.13 -19.77
CA GLY A 537 4.02 -17.79 -20.79
C GLY A 537 2.55 -17.36 -20.75
N LEU A 538 1.99 -17.21 -19.55
CA LEU A 538 0.64 -16.67 -19.36
C LEU A 538 0.54 -15.22 -19.87
N ILE A 539 1.35 -14.30 -19.36
CA ILE A 539 1.24 -12.88 -19.74
C ILE A 539 1.49 -12.66 -21.22
N GLU A 540 2.54 -13.27 -21.78
CA GLU A 540 2.86 -13.13 -23.20
C GLU A 540 1.80 -13.78 -24.11
N GLY A 541 1.27 -14.95 -23.72
CA GLY A 541 0.21 -15.62 -24.46
C GLY A 541 -1.08 -14.80 -24.50
N TYR A 542 -1.52 -14.26 -23.35
CA TYR A 542 -2.68 -13.37 -23.30
C TYR A 542 -2.46 -12.06 -24.07
N ASN A 543 -1.25 -11.50 -24.08
CA ASN A 543 -0.93 -10.30 -24.85
C ASN A 543 -1.04 -10.50 -26.38
N GLN A 544 -0.88 -11.73 -26.87
CA GLN A 544 -0.97 -12.07 -28.30
C GLN A 544 -2.40 -12.35 -28.77
N MET A 545 -3.38 -12.34 -27.87
CA MET A 545 -4.79 -12.59 -28.20
C MET A 545 -5.48 -11.40 -28.89
N GLY A 546 -4.87 -10.22 -28.88
CA GLY A 546 -5.44 -9.02 -29.53
C GLY A 546 -6.72 -8.51 -28.84
N LEU A 547 -6.82 -8.65 -27.52
CA LEU A 547 -7.97 -8.19 -26.74
C LEU A 547 -8.09 -6.66 -26.78
N ASN A 548 -9.32 -6.15 -27.01
CA ASN A 548 -9.60 -4.70 -27.01
C ASN A 548 -9.17 -4.04 -25.69
N LYS A 549 -9.44 -4.70 -24.56
CA LYS A 549 -8.89 -4.36 -23.25
C LYS A 549 -8.00 -5.52 -22.80
N SER A 550 -6.69 -5.26 -22.71
CA SER A 550 -5.75 -6.29 -22.27
C SER A 550 -6.01 -6.69 -20.81
N LEU A 551 -6.15 -8.00 -20.58
CA LEU A 551 -6.29 -8.56 -19.23
C LEU A 551 -5.00 -8.41 -18.39
N SER A 552 -3.83 -8.33 -19.04
CA SER A 552 -2.54 -8.15 -18.36
C SER A 552 -2.22 -6.69 -18.02
N LYS A 553 -3.03 -5.74 -18.50
CA LYS A 553 -2.88 -4.32 -18.23
C LYS A 553 -3.88 -3.89 -17.15
N PRO A 554 -3.53 -2.90 -16.32
CA PRO A 554 -4.34 -2.52 -15.14
C PRO A 554 -5.67 -1.85 -15.49
N GLN A 555 -5.90 -1.48 -16.75
CA GLN A 555 -6.99 -0.59 -17.13
C GLN A 555 -8.38 -1.12 -16.74
N LEU A 556 -8.68 -2.39 -17.08
CA LEU A 556 -9.99 -2.99 -16.77
C LEU A 556 -10.21 -3.06 -15.25
N ARG A 557 -9.19 -3.45 -14.49
CA ARG A 557 -9.28 -3.50 -13.02
C ARG A 557 -9.44 -2.12 -12.39
N ARG A 558 -8.74 -1.10 -12.88
CA ARG A 558 -8.88 0.28 -12.43
C ARG A 558 -10.31 0.80 -12.65
N GLU A 559 -10.92 0.45 -13.78
CA GLU A 559 -12.32 0.81 -14.08
C GLU A 559 -13.30 0.13 -13.11
N THR A 560 -13.04 -1.14 -12.74
CA THR A 560 -13.78 -1.84 -11.68
C THR A 560 -13.63 -1.15 -10.31
N GLU A 561 -12.41 -0.82 -9.90
CA GLU A 561 -12.16 -0.17 -8.59
C GLU A 561 -12.77 1.24 -8.55
N ARG A 562 -12.75 1.98 -9.67
CA ARG A 562 -13.48 3.25 -9.78
C ARG A 562 -15.00 3.04 -9.68
N SER A 563 -15.55 2.00 -10.29
CA SER A 563 -16.98 1.69 -10.17
C SER A 563 -17.37 1.38 -8.73
N MET A 564 -16.50 0.74 -7.94
CA MET A 564 -16.74 0.53 -6.51
C MET A 564 -16.84 1.86 -5.76
N VAL A 565 -15.97 2.83 -6.05
CA VAL A 565 -16.07 4.18 -5.47
C VAL A 565 -17.41 4.83 -5.83
N GLN A 566 -17.87 4.70 -7.07
CA GLN A 566 -19.17 5.22 -7.50
C GLN A 566 -20.35 4.55 -6.77
N VAL A 567 -20.23 3.26 -6.43
CA VAL A 567 -21.22 2.58 -5.58
C VAL A 567 -21.22 3.18 -4.18
N CYS A 568 -20.05 3.38 -3.56
CA CYS A 568 -19.92 4.02 -2.25
C CYS A 568 -20.47 5.46 -2.24
N GLU A 569 -20.31 6.21 -3.33
CA GLU A 569 -20.82 7.58 -3.49
C GLU A 569 -22.32 7.64 -3.87
N GLY A 570 -22.98 6.50 -4.08
CA GLY A 570 -24.38 6.42 -4.49
C GLY A 570 -24.64 6.84 -5.95
N GLN A 571 -23.59 6.95 -6.77
CA GLN A 571 -23.69 7.30 -8.20
C GLN A 571 -24.02 6.10 -9.09
N LYS A 572 -23.78 4.88 -8.61
CA LYS A 572 -24.01 3.63 -9.33
C LYS A 572 -24.56 2.57 -8.39
N THR A 573 -25.44 1.69 -8.84
CA THR A 573 -25.91 0.59 -7.99
C THR A 573 -24.96 -0.61 -8.05
N LYS A 574 -25.06 -1.49 -7.04
CA LYS A 574 -24.37 -2.78 -7.03
C LYS A 574 -24.67 -3.63 -8.28
N GLY A 575 -25.93 -3.62 -8.72
CA GLY A 575 -26.40 -4.36 -9.90
C GLY A 575 -25.73 -3.86 -11.17
N ASP A 576 -25.79 -2.55 -11.41
CA ASP A 576 -25.21 -1.92 -12.60
C ASP A 576 -23.69 -2.15 -12.67
N MET A 577 -23.00 -2.12 -11.53
CA MET A 577 -21.57 -2.40 -11.46
C MET A 577 -21.27 -3.84 -11.90
N LEU A 578 -22.01 -4.81 -11.37
CA LEU A 578 -21.83 -6.21 -11.71
C LEU A 578 -22.14 -6.49 -13.17
N GLU A 579 -23.28 -6.02 -13.67
CA GLU A 579 -23.73 -6.25 -15.04
C GLU A 579 -22.71 -5.71 -16.06
N GLU A 580 -22.34 -4.43 -15.94
CA GLU A 580 -21.39 -3.81 -16.86
C GLU A 580 -20.02 -4.52 -16.83
N THR A 581 -19.52 -4.84 -15.63
CA THR A 581 -18.19 -5.43 -15.50
C THR A 581 -18.17 -6.89 -15.96
N ILE A 582 -19.19 -7.67 -15.62
CA ILE A 582 -19.32 -9.07 -16.05
C ILE A 582 -19.39 -9.16 -17.58
N GLU A 583 -20.16 -8.28 -18.23
CA GLU A 583 -20.27 -8.30 -19.69
C GLU A 583 -18.92 -8.04 -20.38
N GLN A 584 -18.16 -7.07 -19.88
CA GLN A 584 -16.80 -6.82 -20.36
C GLN A 584 -15.88 -8.05 -20.22
N TYR A 585 -15.96 -8.77 -19.09
CA TYR A 585 -15.18 -9.99 -18.90
C TYR A 585 -15.68 -11.17 -19.75
N LYS A 586 -16.99 -11.29 -20.02
CA LYS A 586 -17.55 -12.30 -20.93
C LYS A 586 -16.99 -12.14 -22.34
N GLU A 587 -16.99 -10.93 -22.88
CA GLU A 587 -16.41 -10.62 -24.20
C GLU A 587 -14.95 -11.05 -24.27
N MET A 588 -14.15 -10.67 -23.26
CA MET A 588 -12.73 -11.03 -23.22
C MET A 588 -12.52 -12.53 -23.05
N PHE A 589 -13.39 -13.21 -22.28
CA PHE A 589 -13.33 -14.65 -22.07
C PHE A 589 -13.56 -15.43 -23.36
N ILE A 590 -14.56 -15.04 -24.17
CA ILE A 590 -14.86 -15.71 -25.45
C ILE A 590 -13.63 -15.67 -26.37
N ILE A 591 -13.01 -14.49 -26.50
CA ILE A 591 -11.81 -14.32 -27.31
C ILE A 591 -10.65 -15.11 -26.69
N ALA A 592 -10.44 -15.01 -25.38
CA ALA A 592 -9.36 -15.71 -24.69
C ALA A 592 -9.46 -17.22 -24.83
N ARG A 593 -10.67 -17.78 -24.75
CA ARG A 593 -10.92 -19.21 -24.97
C ARG A 593 -10.59 -19.65 -26.39
N ARG A 594 -11.01 -18.87 -27.40
CA ARG A 594 -10.71 -19.14 -28.81
C ARG A 594 -9.21 -19.08 -29.11
N GLU A 595 -8.54 -18.07 -28.56
CA GLU A 595 -7.13 -17.78 -28.83
C GLU A 595 -6.18 -18.47 -27.83
N PHE A 596 -6.70 -19.27 -26.89
CA PHE A 596 -5.92 -19.93 -25.84
C PHE A 596 -4.76 -20.81 -26.34
N PRO A 597 -4.81 -21.45 -27.53
CA PRO A 597 -3.65 -22.14 -28.08
C PRO A 597 -2.36 -21.29 -28.16
N LYS A 598 -2.47 -19.96 -28.26
CA LYS A 598 -1.31 -19.05 -28.19
C LYS A 598 -0.58 -19.14 -26.85
N VAL A 599 -1.31 -19.28 -25.74
CA VAL A 599 -0.73 -19.49 -24.40
C VAL A 599 -0.02 -20.84 -24.34
N VAL A 600 -0.66 -21.91 -24.84
CA VAL A 600 -0.08 -23.26 -24.84
C VAL A 600 1.26 -23.27 -25.59
N SER A 601 1.33 -22.61 -26.76
CA SER A 601 2.57 -22.51 -27.54
C SER A 601 3.68 -21.74 -26.84
N ARG A 602 3.35 -20.71 -26.05
CA ARG A 602 4.35 -19.91 -25.33
C ARG A 602 4.85 -20.59 -24.06
N THR A 603 3.97 -21.26 -23.34
CA THR A 603 4.32 -21.99 -22.11
C THR A 603 5.14 -23.26 -22.42
N THR A 604 5.09 -23.79 -23.64
CA THR A 604 5.94 -24.93 -24.09
C THR A 604 7.32 -24.50 -24.60
N LEU A 605 7.46 -23.25 -25.08
CA LEU A 605 8.69 -22.72 -25.70
C LEU A 605 9.60 -21.93 -24.74
N SER A 606 9.22 -21.77 -23.47
CA SER A 606 9.98 -21.04 -22.44
C SER A 606 10.42 -21.97 -21.31
#